data_AF-A0A800AQ57-F1
#
_entry.id   AF-A0A800AQ57-F1
#
_cell.length_a   1.000
_cell.length_b   1.000
_cell.length_c   1.000
_cell.angle_alpha   90.00
_cell.angle_beta   90.00
_cell.angle_gamma   90.00
#
_symmetry.space_group_name_H-M   'P 1'
#
loop_
_entity.id
_entity.type
_entity.pdbx_description
1 polymer ?
#
loop_
_entity_poly.entity_id
_entity_poly.type
_entity_poly.pdbx_seq_one_letter_code
_entity_poly.pdbx_strand_id
1 'polypeptide(L)'
;MELSLYVHLLAATAWIGGSLFLFALGIFLRDKDAQKNVYAHIGPLYGYFESVWLIVLIATGLYMFFGHGLDGVLKYSPDSELTNIILIKIGLVVLITIFTIIHMYIAFKTHKKERTKIEQIISRGSSMMIFILNFIILWYAALLRTML
;
A
#
# COMPACT_ATOMS: atom_id res chain seq x y z
N MET A 1 3.73 -22.61 3.72
CA MET A 1 3.14 -21.52 4.52
C MET A 1 4.20 -20.52 4.97
N GLU A 2 5.18 -20.92 5.78
CA GLU A 2 6.19 -20.03 6.38
C GLU A 2 6.96 -19.15 5.39
N LEU A 3 7.39 -19.70 4.25
CA LEU A 3 8.07 -18.92 3.22
C LEU A 3 7.17 -17.82 2.64
N SER A 4 5.88 -18.10 2.44
CA SER A 4 4.94 -17.11 1.92
C SER A 4 4.72 -15.97 2.91
N LEU A 5 4.61 -16.30 4.20
CA LEU A 5 4.53 -15.30 5.27
C LEU A 5 5.81 -14.45 5.34
N TYR A 6 6.99 -15.07 5.28
CA TYR A 6 8.27 -14.35 5.25
C TYR A 6 8.35 -13.38 4.07
N VAL A 7 8.01 -13.83 2.86
CA VAL A 7 8.02 -12.97 1.66
C VAL A 7 6.96 -11.87 1.77
N HIS A 8 5.78 -12.15 2.33
CA HIS A 8 4.73 -11.15 2.53
C HIS A 8 5.18 -10.06 3.51
N LEU A 9 5.84 -10.43 4.61
CA LEU A 9 6.39 -9.48 5.58
C LEU A 9 7.54 -8.66 4.99
N LEU A 10 8.43 -9.28 4.21
CA LEU A 10 9.46 -8.56 3.46
C LEU A 10 8.84 -7.54 2.51
N ALA A 11 7.78 -7.92 1.79
CA ALA A 11 7.07 -7.02 0.90
C ALA A 11 6.38 -5.88 1.65
N ALA A 12 5.75 -6.18 2.79
CA ALA A 12 5.10 -5.18 3.64
C ALA A 12 6.11 -4.18 4.21
N THR A 13 7.29 -4.64 4.65
CA THR A 13 8.34 -3.76 5.16
C THR A 13 8.95 -2.89 4.06
N ALA A 14 9.17 -3.43 2.85
CA ALA A 14 9.63 -2.65 1.70
C ALA A 14 8.61 -1.57 1.30
N TRP A 15 7.32 -1.93 1.24
CA TRP A 15 6.23 -1.03 0.88
C TRP A 15 5.98 0.07 1.93
N ILE A 16 5.72 -0.32 3.19
CA ILE A 16 5.43 0.63 4.27
C ILE A 16 6.67 1.46 4.61
N GLY A 17 7.85 0.82 4.69
CA GLY A 17 9.12 1.49 4.97
C GLY A 17 9.50 2.52 3.91
N GLY A 18 9.27 2.21 2.62
CA GLY A 18 9.46 3.16 1.53
C GLY A 18 8.56 4.40 1.67
N SER A 19 7.27 4.19 1.94
CA SER A 19 6.31 5.29 2.15
C SER A 19 6.65 6.15 3.37
N LEU A 20 7.10 5.54 4.48
CA LEU A 20 7.58 6.23 5.68
C LEU A 20 8.79 7.09 5.39
N PHE A 21 9.77 6.56 4.64
CA PHE A 21 10.96 7.30 4.26
C PHE A 21 10.62 8.52 3.38
N LEU A 22 9.79 8.34 2.36
CA LEU A 22 9.38 9.43 1.47
C LEU A 22 8.54 10.49 2.20
N PHE A 23 7.71 10.07 3.16
CA PHE A 23 6.94 10.98 4.00
C PHE A 23 7.87 11.79 4.93
N ALA A 24 8.84 11.13 5.56
CA ALA A 24 9.84 11.77 6.41
C ALA A 24 10.68 12.79 5.60
N LEU A 25 11.15 12.43 4.40
CA LEU A 25 11.80 13.39 3.50
C LEU A 25 10.91 14.61 3.20
N GLY A 26 9.60 14.40 3.05
CA GLY A 26 8.63 15.46 2.83
C GLY A 26 8.58 16.50 3.95
N ILE A 27 8.76 16.05 5.20
CA ILE A 27 8.73 16.87 6.41
C ILE A 27 10.09 17.49 6.71
N PHE A 28 11.16 16.69 6.64
CA PHE A 28 12.48 17.09 7.12
C PHE A 28 13.30 17.85 6.08
N LEU A 29 13.09 17.62 4.78
CA LEU A 29 13.77 18.37 3.71
C LEU A 29 13.05 19.70 3.48
N ARG A 30 13.46 20.73 4.24
CA ARG A 30 12.83 22.06 4.23
C ARG A 30 13.14 22.89 3.00
N ASP A 31 14.33 22.69 2.42
CA ASP A 31 14.74 23.34 1.16
C ASP A 31 13.89 22.81 0.01
N LYS A 32 13.10 23.70 -0.60
CA LYS A 32 12.15 23.37 -1.66
C LYS A 32 12.80 23.01 -2.99
N ASP A 33 13.97 23.56 -3.27
CA ASP A 33 14.72 23.26 -4.50
C ASP A 33 15.42 21.92 -4.36
N ALA A 34 16.04 21.66 -3.21
CA ALA A 34 16.59 20.35 -2.88
C ALA A 34 15.48 19.27 -2.90
N GLN A 35 14.33 19.57 -2.30
CA GLN A 35 13.18 18.68 -2.29
C GLN A 35 12.68 18.34 -3.70
N LYS A 36 12.53 19.35 -4.57
CA LYS A 36 12.13 19.17 -5.96
C LYS A 36 13.12 18.29 -6.73
N ASN A 37 14.42 18.53 -6.55
CA ASN A 37 15.48 17.76 -7.21
C ASN A 37 15.48 16.29 -6.75
N VAL A 38 15.38 16.04 -5.44
CA VAL A 38 15.36 14.68 -4.89
C VAL A 38 14.13 13.91 -5.39
N TYR A 39 12.94 14.49 -5.28
CA TYR A 39 11.71 13.82 -5.75
C TYR A 39 11.67 13.59 -7.26
N ALA A 40 12.33 14.42 -8.06
CA ALA A 40 12.42 14.21 -9.52
C ALA A 40 13.16 12.92 -9.89
N HIS A 41 14.18 12.55 -9.11
CA HIS A 41 15.00 11.35 -9.35
C HIS A 41 14.47 10.13 -8.59
N ILE A 42 14.08 10.33 -7.32
CA ILE A 42 13.61 9.25 -6.44
C ILE A 42 12.18 8.83 -6.79
N GLY A 43 11.32 9.76 -7.21
CA GLY A 43 9.91 9.49 -7.47
C GLY A 43 9.67 8.35 -8.47
N PRO A 44 10.27 8.36 -9.67
CA PRO A 44 10.12 7.27 -10.63
C PRO A 44 10.64 5.93 -10.10
N LEU A 45 11.83 5.94 -9.48
CA LEU A 45 12.44 4.73 -8.90
C LEU A 45 11.51 4.10 -7.86
N TYR A 46 11.01 4.90 -6.91
CA TYR A 46 10.08 4.42 -5.89
C TYR A 46 8.74 4.01 -6.49
N GLY A 47 8.24 4.70 -7.51
CA GLY A 47 7.00 4.29 -8.19
C GLY A 47 7.08 2.89 -8.79
N TYR A 48 8.20 2.55 -9.46
CA TYR A 48 8.42 1.19 -9.97
C TYR A 48 8.64 0.18 -8.84
N PHE A 49 9.47 0.53 -7.87
CA PHE A 49 9.78 -0.31 -6.71
C PHE A 49 8.52 -0.68 -5.92
N GLU A 50 7.71 0.31 -5.55
CA GLU A 50 6.45 0.11 -4.83
C GLU A 50 5.48 -0.75 -5.66
N SER A 51 5.33 -0.48 -6.96
CA SER A 51 4.45 -1.27 -7.84
C SER A 51 4.79 -2.76 -7.83
N VAL A 52 6.08 -3.12 -7.84
CA VAL A 52 6.53 -4.51 -7.73
C VAL A 52 6.12 -5.11 -6.38
N TRP A 53 6.35 -4.40 -5.27
CA TRP A 53 6.00 -4.90 -3.95
C TRP A 53 4.50 -5.00 -3.70
N LEU A 54 3.68 -4.14 -4.30
CA LEU A 54 2.22 -4.29 -4.25
C LEU A 54 1.76 -5.59 -4.92
N ILE A 55 2.34 -5.92 -6.08
CA ILE A 55 2.03 -7.19 -6.77
C ILE A 55 2.43 -8.37 -5.88
N VAL A 56 3.62 -8.32 -5.26
CA VAL A 56 4.07 -9.37 -4.34
C VAL A 56 3.14 -9.47 -3.13
N LEU A 57 2.72 -8.36 -2.53
CA LEU A 57 1.79 -8.31 -1.40
C LEU A 57 0.44 -8.94 -1.74
N ILE A 58 -0.14 -8.59 -2.89
CA ILE A 58 -1.42 -9.14 -3.33
C ILE A 58 -1.27 -10.64 -3.61
N ALA A 59 -0.24 -11.05 -4.35
CA ALA A 59 -0.03 -12.45 -4.70
C ALA A 59 0.19 -13.33 -3.46
N THR A 60 1.06 -12.91 -2.55
CA THR A 60 1.33 -13.66 -1.30
C THR A 60 0.16 -13.59 -0.33
N GLY A 61 -0.56 -12.46 -0.25
CA GLY A 61 -1.76 -12.31 0.56
C GLY A 61 -2.88 -13.24 0.11
N LEU A 62 -3.14 -13.32 -1.20
CA LEU A 62 -4.09 -14.27 -1.80
C LEU A 62 -3.67 -15.71 -1.57
N TYR A 63 -2.39 -16.03 -1.75
CA TYR A 63 -1.87 -17.37 -1.51
C TYR A 63 -2.10 -17.81 -0.06
N MET A 64 -1.80 -16.95 0.92
CA MET A 64 -2.07 -17.24 2.34
C MET A 64 -3.58 -17.31 2.63
N PHE A 65 -4.38 -16.44 2.01
CA PHE A 65 -5.83 -16.44 2.20
C PHE A 65 -6.46 -17.80 1.87
N PHE A 66 -6.17 -18.35 0.68
CA PHE A 66 -6.65 -19.67 0.30
C PHE A 66 -5.90 -20.81 1.01
N GLY A 67 -4.59 -20.67 1.23
CA GLY A 67 -3.77 -21.69 1.89
C GLY A 67 -4.16 -21.94 3.34
N HIS A 68 -4.72 -20.94 4.04
CA HIS A 68 -5.24 -21.06 5.39
C HIS A 68 -6.76 -21.35 5.44
N GLY A 69 -7.42 -21.53 4.29
CA GLY A 69 -8.86 -21.80 4.23
C GLY A 69 -9.74 -20.63 4.71
N LEU A 70 -9.24 -19.39 4.63
CA LEU A 70 -9.98 -18.21 5.07
C LEU A 70 -11.21 -17.94 4.19
N ASP A 71 -11.18 -18.39 2.94
CA ASP A 71 -12.34 -18.45 2.05
C ASP A 71 -13.46 -19.34 2.60
N GLY A 72 -13.10 -20.44 3.26
CA GLY A 72 -14.03 -21.30 3.99
C GLY A 72 -14.69 -20.57 5.15
N VAL A 73 -13.93 -19.80 5.92
CA VAL A 73 -14.47 -19.00 7.04
C VAL A 73 -15.55 -18.03 6.55
N LEU A 74 -15.31 -17.35 5.41
CA LEU A 74 -16.29 -16.44 4.80
C LEU A 74 -17.59 -17.15 4.44
N LYS A 75 -17.52 -18.42 4.00
CA LYS A 75 -18.68 -19.20 3.55
C LYS A 75 -19.45 -19.84 4.69
N TYR A 76 -18.74 -20.38 5.68
CA TYR A 76 -19.33 -21.22 6.72
C TYR A 76 -19.49 -20.51 8.07
N SER A 77 -18.94 -19.31 8.23
CA SER A 77 -19.06 -18.50 9.46
C SER A 77 -19.20 -17.01 9.13
N PRO A 78 -20.23 -16.61 8.33
CA PRO A 78 -20.37 -15.26 7.83
C PRO A 78 -20.53 -14.20 8.93
N ASP A 79 -21.17 -14.57 10.04
CA ASP A 79 -21.43 -13.65 11.17
C ASP A 79 -20.30 -13.59 12.20
N SER A 80 -19.19 -14.31 11.96
CA SER A 80 -18.06 -14.32 12.89
C SER A 80 -17.26 -13.02 12.86
N GLU A 81 -16.66 -12.68 14.00
CA GLU A 81 -15.71 -11.56 14.10
C GLU A 81 -14.54 -11.71 13.11
N LEU A 82 -14.08 -12.95 12.92
CA LEU A 82 -13.01 -13.29 11.97
C LEU A 82 -13.40 -12.93 10.53
N THR A 83 -14.62 -13.27 10.10
CA THR A 83 -15.14 -12.88 8.79
C THR A 83 -15.17 -11.37 8.62
N ASN A 84 -15.64 -10.62 9.61
CA ASN A 84 -15.67 -9.16 9.55
C ASN A 84 -14.26 -8.56 9.37
N ILE A 85 -13.28 -9.04 10.14
CA ILE A 85 -11.88 -8.60 10.03
C ILE A 85 -11.30 -8.91 8.66
N ILE A 86 -11.54 -10.11 8.13
CA ILE A 86 -11.08 -10.53 6.80
C ILE A 86 -11.67 -9.62 5.72
N LEU A 87 -13.00 -9.41 5.73
CA LEU A 87 -13.68 -8.60 4.72
C LEU A 87 -13.23 -7.15 4.74
N ILE A 88 -13.05 -6.55 5.93
CA ILE A 88 -12.52 -5.20 6.06
C ILE A 88 -11.10 -5.13 5.49
N LYS A 89 -10.22 -6.09 5.84
CA LYS A 89 -8.85 -6.12 5.33
C LYS A 89 -8.81 -6.25 3.80
N ILE A 90 -9.63 -7.13 3.21
CA ILE A 90 -9.74 -7.27 1.75
C ILE A 90 -10.22 -5.96 1.12
N GLY A 91 -11.26 -5.33 1.69
CA GLY A 91 -11.77 -4.03 1.23
C GLY A 91 -10.71 -2.93 1.27
N LEU A 92 -9.91 -2.87 2.34
CA LEU A 92 -8.80 -1.92 2.47
C LEU A 92 -7.69 -2.18 1.44
N VAL A 93 -7.34 -3.44 1.18
CA VAL A 93 -6.35 -3.83 0.16
C VAL A 93 -6.83 -3.45 -1.25
N VAL A 94 -8.11 -3.63 -1.55
CA VAL A 94 -8.70 -3.17 -2.82
C VAL A 94 -8.64 -1.64 -2.91
N LEU A 95 -9.00 -0.94 -1.83
CA LEU A 95 -9.02 0.52 -1.80
C LEU A 95 -7.62 1.13 -1.98
N ILE A 96 -6.60 0.63 -1.28
CA ILE A 96 -5.22 1.11 -1.44
C ILE A 96 -4.69 0.83 -2.85
N THR A 97 -5.08 -0.30 -3.45
CA THR A 97 -4.72 -0.64 -4.84
C THR A 97 -5.30 0.38 -5.81
N ILE A 98 -6.58 0.75 -5.65
CA ILE A 98 -7.24 1.78 -6.48
C ILE A 98 -6.50 3.12 -6.34
N PHE A 99 -6.23 3.57 -5.10
CA PHE A 99 -5.49 4.81 -4.89
C PHE A 99 -4.09 4.77 -5.50
N THR A 100 -3.41 3.63 -5.42
CA THR A 100 -2.08 3.43 -6.02
C THR A 100 -2.17 3.56 -7.54
N ILE A 101 -3.14 2.92 -8.19
CA ILE A 101 -3.34 3.02 -9.64
C ILE A 101 -3.59 4.48 -10.05
N ILE A 102 -4.47 5.18 -9.33
CA ILE A 102 -4.76 6.61 -9.58
C ILE A 102 -3.49 7.46 -9.41
N HIS A 103 -2.75 7.24 -8.31
CA HIS A 103 -1.52 7.96 -8.01
C HIS A 103 -0.48 7.76 -9.11
N MET A 104 -0.22 6.50 -9.48
CA MET A 104 0.77 6.11 -10.49
C MET A 104 0.38 6.61 -11.87
N TYR A 105 -0.91 6.54 -12.25
CA TYR A 105 -1.40 7.07 -13.52
C TYR A 105 -1.09 8.57 -13.65
N ILE A 106 -1.41 9.36 -12.63
CA ILE A 106 -1.12 10.80 -12.62
C ILE A 106 0.39 11.04 -12.61
N ALA A 107 1.15 10.29 -11.80
CA ALA A 107 2.60 10.42 -11.70
C ALA A 107 3.29 10.18 -13.04
N PHE A 108 2.92 9.12 -13.77
CA PHE A 108 3.48 8.82 -15.10
C PHE A 108 3.03 9.84 -16.16
N LYS A 109 1.74 10.21 -16.17
CA LYS A 109 1.20 11.21 -17.12
C LYS A 109 1.93 12.55 -17.00
N THR A 110 2.37 12.90 -15.79
CA THR A 110 2.95 14.21 -15.45
C THR A 110 4.46 14.16 -15.22
N HIS A 111 5.14 13.06 -15.53
CA HIS A 111 6.57 12.92 -15.24
C HIS A 111 7.47 13.96 -15.95
N LYS A 112 7.08 14.38 -17.17
CA LYS A 112 7.83 15.37 -17.97
C LYS A 112 7.11 16.71 -18.11
N LYS A 113 6.03 16.94 -17.35
CA LYS A 113 5.14 18.10 -17.51
C LYS A 113 4.73 18.62 -16.15
N GLU A 114 4.44 19.91 -16.05
CA GLU A 114 3.87 20.44 -14.82
C GLU A 114 2.45 19.91 -14.60
N ARG A 115 2.14 19.57 -13.35
CA ARG A 115 0.81 19.12 -12.94
C ARG A 115 -0.14 20.30 -12.93
N THR A 116 -1.35 20.10 -13.42
CA THR A 116 -2.46 21.03 -13.16
C THR A 116 -2.80 21.05 -11.67
N LYS A 117 -3.50 22.09 -11.20
CA LYS A 117 -3.94 22.18 -9.79
C LYS A 117 -4.74 20.95 -9.33
N ILE A 118 -5.61 20.44 -10.21
CA ILE A 118 -6.43 19.26 -9.93
C ILE A 118 -5.54 18.00 -9.83
N GLU A 119 -4.65 17.77 -10.80
CA GLU A 119 -3.71 16.64 -10.75
C GLU A 119 -2.82 16.69 -9.51
N GLN A 120 -2.42 17.88 -9.06
CA GLN A 120 -1.61 18.04 -7.86
C GLN A 120 -2.38 17.71 -6.59
N ILE A 121 -3.64 18.15 -6.47
CA ILE A 121 -4.50 17.82 -5.33
C ILE A 121 -4.78 16.32 -5.30
N ILE A 122 -5.16 15.72 -6.42
CA ILE A 122 -5.46 14.27 -6.49
C ILE A 122 -4.20 13.45 -6.21
N SER A 123 -3.04 13.83 -6.77
CA SER A 123 -1.78 13.13 -6.53
C SER A 123 -1.37 13.18 -5.05
N ARG A 124 -1.47 14.35 -4.40
CA ARG A 124 -1.17 14.50 -2.97
C ARG A 124 -2.18 13.77 -2.08
N GLY A 125 -3.47 13.91 -2.38
CA GLY A 125 -4.54 13.26 -1.63
C GLY A 125 -4.45 11.74 -1.70
N SER A 126 -4.25 11.17 -2.89
CA SER A 126 -4.03 9.72 -3.07
C SER A 126 -2.79 9.25 -2.32
N SER A 127 -1.67 9.97 -2.38
CA SER A 127 -0.45 9.61 -1.60
C SER A 127 -0.72 9.55 -0.10
N MET A 128 -1.42 10.56 0.43
CA MET A 128 -1.74 10.63 1.86
C MET A 128 -2.70 9.50 2.26
N MET A 129 -3.69 9.20 1.43
CA MET A 129 -4.60 8.08 1.67
C MET A 129 -3.86 6.74 1.65
N ILE A 130 -2.97 6.50 0.67
CA ILE A 130 -2.13 5.30 0.64
C ILE A 130 -1.33 5.16 1.94
N PHE A 131 -0.68 6.25 2.36
CA PHE A 131 0.10 6.28 3.60
C PHE A 131 -0.74 5.92 4.83
N ILE A 132 -1.93 6.51 4.99
CA ILE A 132 -2.82 6.21 6.12
C ILE A 132 -3.34 4.77 6.05
N LEU A 133 -3.80 4.33 4.87
CA LEU A 133 -4.33 3.00 4.65
C LEU A 133 -3.31 1.91 4.99
N ASN A 134 -2.02 2.15 4.75
CA ASN A 134 -0.96 1.21 5.15
C ASN A 134 -0.99 0.86 6.63
N PHE A 135 -1.15 1.85 7.52
CA PHE A 135 -1.22 1.59 8.96
C PHE A 135 -2.50 0.89 9.37
N ILE A 136 -3.62 1.23 8.73
CA ILE A 136 -4.91 0.57 8.99
C ILE A 136 -4.83 -0.90 8.54
N ILE A 137 -4.30 -1.18 7.36
CA ILE A 137 -4.13 -2.55 6.85
C ILE A 137 -3.19 -3.35 7.76
N LEU A 138 -2.09 -2.74 8.22
CA LEU A 138 -1.16 -3.35 9.17
C LEU A 138 -1.86 -3.69 10.50
N TRP A 139 -2.71 -2.79 11.00
CA TRP A 139 -3.51 -3.03 12.20
C TRP A 139 -4.44 -4.23 12.03
N TYR A 140 -5.22 -4.30 10.94
CA TYR A 140 -6.06 -5.46 10.65
C TYR A 140 -5.26 -6.74 10.39
N ALA A 141 -4.03 -6.65 9.89
CA ALA A 141 -3.14 -7.80 9.79
C ALA A 141 -2.71 -8.32 11.17
N ALA A 142 -2.42 -7.42 12.12
CA ALA A 142 -2.11 -7.79 13.49
C ALA A 142 -3.32 -8.44 14.21
N LEU A 143 -4.52 -7.86 14.05
CA LEU A 143 -5.76 -8.45 14.58
C LEU A 143 -6.02 -9.84 14.01
N LEU A 144 -5.87 -10.02 12.70
CA LEU A 144 -6.04 -11.33 12.07
C LEU A 144 -5.04 -12.35 12.64
N ARG A 145 -3.79 -11.93 12.92
CA ARG A 145 -2.77 -12.80 13.51
C ARG A 145 -3.07 -13.20 14.96
N THR A 146 -3.80 -12.40 15.73
CA THR A 146 -4.19 -12.79 17.10
C THR A 146 -5.32 -13.81 17.15
N MET A 147 -6.03 -14.01 16.03
CA MET A 147 -7.17 -14.93 15.93
C MET A 147 -6.84 -16.25 15.21
N LEU A 148 -5.67 -16.33 14.56
CA LEU A 148 -5.15 -17.51 13.86
C LEU A 148 -4.09 -18.22 14.73
#